data_AF-A0A832H209-F1
#
_entry.id   AF-A0A832H209-F1
#
_cell.length_a   1.000
_cell.length_b   1.000
_cell.length_c   1.000
_cell.angle_alpha   90.00
_cell.angle_beta   90.00
_cell.angle_gamma   90.00
#
_symmetry.space_group_name_H-M   'P 1'
#
loop_
_entity.id
_entity.type
_entity.pdbx_description
1 polymer ?
#
loop_
_entity_poly.entity_id
_entity_poly.type
_entity_poly.pdbx_seq_one_letter_code
_entity_poly.pdbx_strand_id
1 'polypeptide(L)'
;MKTRAISIVVVFIGIITACSCLSISKLTSNKDNGKTPACPAPPTNFSESDLVGTWIGKYFGTVEKLIIRSDNTYKQIYSDETLNFESDWQKWYIEYDPNGHVRLHLAGMRRCDGLDSVCNDPGGGLPVGEAALNPCEPGSLSFDDEVILFVIGPASDVPRGILLLQAKVGGSEWNYTFRLDQ
;
A
#
# COMPACT_ATOMS: atom_id res chain seq x y z
N MET A 1 26.52 63.79 -38.83
CA MET A 1 27.19 62.52 -38.44
C MET A 1 27.90 62.74 -37.12
N LYS A 2 27.40 62.13 -36.04
CA LYS A 2 27.96 62.26 -34.69
C LYS A 2 28.98 61.14 -34.46
N THR A 3 30.23 61.54 -34.29
CA THR A 3 31.34 60.75 -33.74
C THR A 3 31.15 60.53 -32.24
N ARG A 4 31.57 59.37 -31.73
CA ARG A 4 32.09 59.04 -30.37
C ARG A 4 31.62 57.65 -29.97
N ALA A 5 32.36 56.81 -29.26
CA ALA A 5 33.79 56.62 -29.00
C ALA A 5 33.81 55.27 -28.26
N ILE A 6 34.73 54.39 -28.61
CA ILE A 6 34.93 53.10 -27.96
C ILE A 6 35.55 53.35 -26.59
N SER A 7 34.99 52.77 -25.53
CA SER A 7 35.68 52.60 -24.25
C SER A 7 35.40 51.19 -23.74
N ILE A 8 36.37 50.30 -23.95
CA ILE A 8 36.50 49.03 -23.27
C ILE A 8 37.09 49.33 -21.90
N VAL A 9 36.40 48.96 -20.83
CA VAL A 9 36.98 48.84 -19.49
C VAL A 9 36.62 47.46 -18.97
N VAL A 10 37.59 46.55 -19.09
CA VAL A 10 37.62 45.26 -18.41
C VAL A 10 38.18 45.51 -17.02
N VAL A 11 37.39 45.25 -15.97
CA VAL A 11 37.90 45.15 -14.60
C VAL A 11 37.40 43.83 -14.03
N PHE A 12 38.29 42.83 -14.07
CA PHE A 12 38.20 41.63 -13.25
C PHE A 12 38.59 42.00 -11.83
N ILE A 13 37.66 41.90 -10.88
CA ILE A 13 37.97 41.81 -9.45
C ILE A 13 37.36 40.51 -8.96
N GLY A 14 38.20 39.49 -8.88
CA GLY A 14 37.94 38.31 -8.08
C GLY A 14 38.12 38.66 -6.61
N ILE A 15 37.09 38.43 -5.80
CA ILE A 15 37.22 38.32 -4.36
C ILE A 15 36.69 36.94 -3.97
N ILE A 16 37.65 36.10 -3.62
CA ILE A 16 37.47 34.81 -2.96
C ILE A 16 36.99 35.13 -1.54
N THR A 17 35.68 35.05 -1.29
CA THR A 17 35.14 35.08 0.07
C THR A 17 34.99 33.65 0.56
N ALA A 18 36.11 33.10 1.03
CA ALA A 18 36.11 31.90 1.85
C ALA A 18 35.65 32.27 3.26
N CYS A 19 34.91 31.32 3.86
CA CYS A 19 34.67 31.17 5.30
C CYS A 19 33.45 31.90 5.88
N SER A 20 32.69 31.13 6.68
CA SER A 20 31.49 31.48 7.47
C SER A 20 30.20 31.37 6.65
N CYS A 21 29.34 30.36 6.80
CA CYS A 21 28.94 29.70 8.02
C CYS A 21 29.01 28.18 7.86
N LEU A 22 29.52 27.54 8.91
CA LEU A 22 29.21 26.17 9.26
C LEU A 22 27.70 25.94 9.03
N SER A 23 27.36 25.26 7.94
CA SER A 23 26.16 24.45 7.91
C SER A 23 26.40 23.36 8.94
N ILE A 24 26.12 23.71 10.20
CA ILE A 24 25.63 22.73 11.15
C ILE A 24 24.35 22.25 10.49
N SER A 25 24.49 21.24 9.63
CA SER A 25 23.45 20.27 9.42
C SER A 25 23.17 19.80 10.83
N LYS A 26 22.20 20.45 11.48
CA LYS A 26 21.39 19.77 12.47
C LYS A 26 20.90 18.57 11.67
N LEU A 27 21.62 17.45 11.79
CA LEU A 27 20.94 16.21 12.03
C LEU A 27 20.03 16.55 13.20
N THR A 28 18.84 17.05 12.87
CA THR A 28 17.63 16.54 13.46
C THR A 28 17.75 15.03 13.27
N SER A 29 18.50 14.40 14.18
CA SER A 29 18.16 13.10 14.70
C SER A 29 16.72 13.28 15.08
N ASN A 30 15.85 13.03 14.10
CA ASN A 30 14.44 12.90 14.32
C ASN A 30 14.41 11.78 15.34
N LYS A 31 14.18 12.18 16.58
CA LYS A 31 14.10 11.27 17.70
C LYS A 31 12.81 10.55 17.43
N ASP A 32 12.91 9.52 16.60
CA ASP A 32 11.81 8.69 16.20
C ASP A 32 11.29 8.15 17.51
N ASN A 33 10.13 8.68 17.91
CA ASN A 33 9.57 8.47 19.23
C ASN A 33 9.03 7.04 19.30
N GLY A 34 9.92 6.05 19.23
CA GLY A 34 9.72 4.64 19.59
C GLY A 34 8.34 4.08 19.27
N LYS A 35 7.72 4.49 18.17
CA LYS A 35 6.39 4.03 17.82
C LYS A 35 6.65 2.83 16.94
N THR A 36 6.58 1.64 17.55
CA THR A 36 6.54 0.38 16.80
C THR A 36 5.57 0.59 15.64
N PRO A 37 6.00 0.35 14.38
CA PRO A 37 5.10 0.42 13.24
C PRO A 37 3.87 -0.41 13.55
N ALA A 38 2.66 0.14 13.33
CA ALA A 38 1.44 -0.56 13.69
C ALA A 38 1.30 -1.88 12.90
N CYS A 39 1.92 -1.94 11.72
CA CYS A 39 2.12 -3.16 10.95
C CYS A 39 3.59 -3.57 10.96
N PRO A 40 3.92 -4.83 11.29
CA PRO A 40 5.27 -5.33 11.14
C PRO A 40 5.63 -5.45 9.66
N ALA A 41 6.83 -4.99 9.30
CA ALA A 41 7.33 -5.04 7.93
C ALA A 41 7.45 -6.49 7.42
N PRO A 42 7.22 -6.76 6.12
CA PRO A 42 7.50 -8.07 5.54
C PRO A 42 9.00 -8.42 5.62
N PRO A 43 9.38 -9.68 5.38
CA PRO A 43 10.78 -10.10 5.35
C PRO A 43 11.64 -9.21 4.43
N THR A 44 12.90 -8.98 4.79
CA THR A 44 13.79 -8.09 4.03
C THR A 44 14.09 -8.57 2.62
N ASN A 45 13.89 -9.86 2.35
CA ASN A 45 13.99 -10.49 1.04
C ASN A 45 12.65 -10.63 0.31
N PHE A 46 11.59 -9.94 0.79
CA PHE A 46 10.28 -9.94 0.16
C PHE A 46 10.38 -9.51 -1.32
N SER A 47 9.64 -10.22 -2.15
CA SER A 47 9.48 -9.97 -3.56
C SER A 47 8.03 -10.18 -4.00
N GLU A 48 7.64 -9.61 -5.14
CA GLU A 48 6.33 -9.87 -5.75
C GLU A 48 6.07 -11.37 -5.98
N SER A 49 7.10 -12.16 -6.22
CA SER A 49 6.96 -13.62 -6.39
C SER A 49 6.46 -14.33 -5.12
N ASP A 50 6.69 -13.74 -3.94
CA ASP A 50 6.18 -14.26 -2.67
C ASP A 50 4.66 -14.10 -2.53
N LEU A 51 4.02 -13.26 -3.36
CA LEU A 51 2.58 -13.10 -3.43
C LEU A 51 1.90 -14.17 -4.29
N VAL A 52 2.63 -14.85 -5.18
CA VAL A 52 2.05 -15.83 -6.11
C VAL A 52 1.59 -17.08 -5.37
N GLY A 53 0.31 -17.41 -5.47
CA GLY A 53 -0.30 -18.55 -4.77
C GLY A 53 -1.78 -18.36 -4.50
N THR A 54 -2.35 -19.29 -3.74
CA THR A 54 -3.73 -19.19 -3.26
C THR A 54 -3.72 -18.68 -1.82
N TRP A 55 -4.48 -17.63 -1.54
CA TRP A 55 -4.60 -17.03 -0.22
C TRP A 55 -6.02 -17.21 0.28
N ILE A 56 -6.16 -17.70 1.52
CA ILE A 56 -7.44 -18.03 2.14
C ILE A 56 -7.77 -16.99 3.20
N GLY A 57 -8.86 -16.26 2.98
CA GLY A 57 -9.54 -15.44 3.97
C GLY A 57 -10.63 -16.26 4.65
N LYS A 58 -10.71 -16.17 5.98
CA LYS A 58 -11.79 -16.81 6.76
C LYS A 58 -12.57 -15.74 7.50
N TYR A 59 -13.85 -15.64 7.17
CA TYR A 59 -14.83 -14.82 7.87
C TYR A 59 -15.72 -15.74 8.72
N PHE A 60 -16.67 -15.16 9.47
CA PHE A 60 -17.59 -15.91 10.35
C PHE A 60 -18.43 -16.96 9.59
N GLY A 61 -17.87 -18.16 9.39
CA GLY A 61 -18.49 -19.25 8.63
C GLY A 61 -18.20 -19.23 7.13
N THR A 62 -17.55 -18.19 6.61
CA THR A 62 -17.28 -18.03 5.18
C THR A 62 -15.81 -18.21 4.83
N VAL A 63 -15.55 -18.78 3.65
CA VAL A 63 -14.21 -18.92 3.09
C VAL A 63 -14.12 -18.14 1.79
N GLU A 64 -13.10 -17.29 1.69
CA GLU A 64 -12.72 -16.60 0.48
C GLU A 64 -11.33 -17.04 0.04
N LYS A 65 -11.14 -17.16 -1.28
CA LYS A 65 -9.86 -17.47 -1.90
C LYS A 65 -9.47 -16.36 -2.86
N LEU A 66 -8.21 -15.95 -2.77
CA LEU A 66 -7.54 -15.12 -3.77
C LEU A 66 -6.47 -15.95 -4.45
N ILE A 67 -6.59 -16.16 -5.76
CA ILE A 67 -5.58 -16.86 -6.55
C ILE A 67 -4.76 -15.80 -7.27
N ILE A 68 -3.51 -15.60 -6.85
CA ILE A 68 -2.58 -14.62 -7.41
C ILE A 68 -1.58 -15.32 -8.32
N ARG A 69 -1.43 -14.85 -9.56
CA ARG A 69 -0.52 -15.40 -10.56
C ARG A 69 0.66 -14.49 -10.84
N SER A 70 1.72 -15.08 -11.37
CA SER A 70 2.97 -14.39 -11.74
C SER A 70 2.85 -13.51 -13.00
N ASP A 71 1.72 -13.55 -13.71
CA ASP A 71 1.43 -12.73 -14.89
C ASP A 71 0.69 -11.41 -14.53
N ASN A 72 0.77 -11.01 -13.25
CA ASN A 72 0.08 -9.85 -12.70
C ASN A 72 -1.45 -9.93 -12.78
N THR A 73 -2.00 -11.15 -12.87
CA THR A 73 -3.44 -11.39 -12.75
C THR A 73 -3.81 -12.13 -11.47
N TYR A 74 -5.02 -11.89 -10.98
CA TYR A 74 -5.59 -12.59 -9.84
C TYR A 74 -7.05 -12.94 -10.08
N LYS A 75 -7.59 -13.82 -9.25
CA LYS A 75 -9.00 -14.19 -9.21
C LYS A 75 -9.49 -14.25 -7.77
N GLN A 76 -10.69 -13.75 -7.53
CA GLN A 76 -11.42 -13.89 -6.26
C GLN A 76 -12.46 -15.00 -6.38
N ILE A 77 -12.54 -15.85 -5.36
CA ILE A 77 -13.59 -16.87 -5.20
C ILE A 77 -14.15 -16.72 -3.80
N TYR A 78 -15.44 -16.44 -3.70
CA TYR A 78 -16.17 -16.31 -2.44
C TYR A 78 -17.34 -17.29 -2.42
N SER A 79 -17.55 -17.96 -1.29
CA SER A 79 -18.63 -18.93 -1.13
C SER A 79 -19.09 -19.00 0.32
N ASP A 80 -20.37 -18.69 0.54
CA ASP A 80 -21.09 -18.96 1.79
C ASP A 80 -22.43 -19.68 1.50
N GLU A 81 -23.33 -19.72 2.49
CA GLU A 81 -24.64 -20.37 2.37
C GLU A 81 -25.60 -19.67 1.41
N THR A 82 -25.42 -18.37 1.13
CA THR A 82 -26.36 -17.53 0.37
C THR A 82 -25.79 -17.05 -0.96
N LEU A 83 -24.48 -16.85 -1.04
CA LEU A 83 -23.78 -16.24 -2.14
C LEU A 83 -22.56 -17.07 -2.56
N ASN A 84 -22.50 -17.34 -3.86
CA ASN A 84 -21.35 -17.93 -4.52
C ASN A 84 -20.91 -17.01 -5.64
N PHE A 85 -19.66 -16.58 -5.59
CA PHE A 85 -19.09 -15.62 -6.51
C PHE A 85 -17.68 -16.07 -6.93
N GLU A 86 -17.41 -15.94 -8.24
CA GLU A 86 -16.10 -16.12 -8.81
C GLU A 86 -15.87 -14.98 -9.81
N SER A 87 -14.76 -14.26 -9.66
CA SER A 87 -14.40 -13.18 -10.58
C SER A 87 -13.75 -13.72 -11.86
N ASP A 88 -13.77 -12.92 -12.92
CA ASP A 88 -12.80 -13.06 -14.01
C ASP A 88 -11.36 -12.82 -13.51
N TRP A 89 -10.37 -13.12 -14.35
CA TRP A 89 -8.98 -12.75 -14.07
C TRP A 89 -8.82 -11.23 -14.17
N GLN A 90 -8.50 -10.60 -13.05
CA GLN A 90 -8.32 -9.16 -12.91
C GLN A 90 -6.85 -8.84 -12.64
N LYS A 91 -6.45 -7.57 -12.76
CA LYS A 91 -5.07 -7.14 -12.52
C LYS A 91 -4.77 -6.96 -11.04
N TRP A 92 -3.54 -7.24 -10.65
CA TRP A 92 -2.99 -6.83 -9.35
C TRP A 92 -1.63 -6.16 -9.53
N TYR A 93 -1.26 -5.31 -8.58
CA TYR A 93 0.06 -4.70 -8.48
C TYR A 93 0.37 -4.36 -7.02
N ILE A 94 1.62 -4.01 -6.73
CA ILE A 94 2.02 -3.51 -5.42
C ILE A 94 2.40 -2.03 -5.47
N GLU A 95 2.11 -1.34 -4.37
CA GLU A 95 2.58 0.02 -4.08
C GLU A 95 3.43 -0.03 -2.81
N TYR A 96 4.55 0.70 -2.82
CA TYR A 96 5.31 1.00 -1.62
C TYR A 96 4.97 2.42 -1.17
N ASP A 97 4.44 2.55 0.04
CA ASP A 97 4.14 3.88 0.59
C ASP A 97 5.43 4.58 1.09
N PRO A 98 5.40 5.90 1.37
CA PRO A 98 6.57 6.64 1.87
C PRO A 98 7.15 6.12 3.19
N ASN A 99 6.39 5.33 3.94
CA ASN A 99 6.80 4.71 5.20
C ASN A 99 7.32 3.27 5.00
N GLY A 100 7.38 2.80 3.75
CA GLY A 100 7.89 1.49 3.39
C GLY A 100 6.89 0.35 3.59
N HIS A 101 5.62 0.64 3.84
CA HIS A 101 4.60 -0.41 3.86
C HIS A 101 4.30 -0.86 2.43
N VAL A 102 4.02 -2.15 2.28
CA VAL A 102 3.67 -2.76 1.01
C VAL A 102 2.15 -2.93 0.94
N ARG A 103 1.55 -2.37 -0.11
CA ARG A 103 0.12 -2.42 -0.39
C ARG A 103 -0.10 -3.22 -1.66
N LEU A 104 -0.90 -4.28 -1.57
CA LEU A 104 -1.35 -5.09 -2.69
C LEU A 104 -2.71 -4.56 -3.16
N HIS A 105 -2.75 -4.07 -4.39
CA HIS A 105 -3.95 -3.54 -5.04
C HIS A 105 -4.60 -4.63 -5.88
N LEU A 106 -5.90 -4.85 -5.68
CA LEU A 106 -6.70 -5.89 -6.33
C LEU A 106 -7.87 -5.24 -7.06
N ALA A 107 -7.68 -4.96 -8.36
CA ALA A 107 -8.66 -4.27 -9.17
C ALA A 107 -9.97 -5.06 -9.27
N GLY A 108 -11.10 -4.40 -9.03
CA GLY A 108 -12.44 -5.00 -9.08
C GLY A 108 -12.72 -6.04 -8.00
N MET A 109 -11.87 -6.16 -6.97
CA MET A 109 -12.11 -7.09 -5.87
C MET A 109 -13.35 -6.65 -5.10
N ARG A 110 -14.26 -7.58 -4.82
CA ARG A 110 -15.45 -7.31 -4.03
C ARG A 110 -15.17 -7.44 -2.54
N ARG A 111 -15.78 -6.57 -1.73
CA ARG A 111 -15.70 -6.68 -0.28
C ARG A 111 -16.82 -7.59 0.24
N CYS A 112 -16.44 -8.77 0.68
CA CYS A 112 -17.37 -9.76 1.20
C CYS A 112 -17.23 -9.99 2.71
N ASP A 113 -16.78 -8.94 3.40
CA ASP A 113 -16.50 -8.92 4.83
C ASP A 113 -17.57 -8.15 5.64
N GLY A 114 -18.69 -7.81 4.99
CA GLY A 114 -19.78 -6.99 5.50
C GLY A 114 -21.14 -7.36 4.92
N LEU A 115 -21.84 -6.40 4.31
CA LEU A 115 -23.19 -6.60 3.76
C LEU A 115 -23.17 -7.31 2.40
N ASP A 116 -24.14 -8.21 2.16
CA ASP A 116 -24.33 -8.88 0.87
C ASP A 116 -24.42 -7.92 -0.32
N SER A 117 -25.00 -6.72 -0.12
CA SER A 117 -25.09 -5.70 -1.17
C SER A 117 -23.72 -5.19 -1.62
N VAL A 118 -22.74 -5.14 -0.69
CA VAL A 118 -21.36 -4.74 -0.99
C VAL A 118 -20.62 -5.88 -1.68
N CYS A 119 -20.80 -7.12 -1.22
CA CYS A 119 -20.21 -8.30 -1.88
C CYS A 119 -20.80 -8.57 -3.28
N ASN A 120 -22.01 -8.08 -3.56
CA ASN A 120 -22.66 -8.19 -4.88
C ASN A 120 -22.37 -7.01 -5.82
N ASP A 121 -21.61 -6.01 -5.40
CA ASP A 121 -21.27 -4.87 -6.26
C ASP A 121 -20.31 -5.33 -7.38
N PRO A 122 -20.68 -5.24 -8.68
CA PRO A 122 -19.81 -5.60 -9.77
C PRO A 122 -18.59 -4.69 -9.92
N GLY A 123 -18.61 -3.46 -9.41
CA GLY A 123 -17.44 -2.56 -9.39
C GLY A 123 -16.40 -2.98 -8.35
N GLY A 124 -16.82 -3.69 -7.30
CA GLY A 124 -15.98 -4.03 -6.17
C GLY A 124 -15.68 -2.82 -5.28
N GLY A 125 -14.59 -2.89 -4.52
CA GLY A 125 -14.08 -1.79 -3.72
C GLY A 125 -14.97 -1.37 -2.55
N LEU A 126 -14.91 -0.08 -2.20
CA LEU A 126 -15.72 0.53 -1.16
C LEU A 126 -16.98 1.17 -1.77
N PRO A 127 -18.11 1.17 -1.04
CA PRO A 127 -19.26 1.98 -1.42
C PRO A 127 -18.87 3.47 -1.57
N VAL A 128 -19.47 4.14 -2.54
CA VAL A 128 -19.19 5.56 -2.83
C VAL A 128 -19.39 6.42 -1.58
N GLY A 129 -18.35 7.18 -1.24
CA GLY A 129 -18.35 8.08 -0.07
C GLY A 129 -17.92 7.42 1.24
N GLU A 130 -17.62 6.12 1.22
CA GLU A 130 -16.98 5.44 2.35
C GLU A 130 -15.46 5.50 2.26
N ALA A 131 -14.81 5.25 3.40
CA ALA A 131 -13.37 5.17 3.50
C ALA A 131 -12.96 3.98 4.38
N ALA A 132 -11.87 3.32 4.01
CA ALA A 132 -11.23 2.35 4.86
C ALA A 132 -10.24 3.04 5.81
N LEU A 133 -10.02 2.46 6.99
CA LEU A 133 -8.96 2.87 7.89
C LEU A 133 -7.65 2.23 7.44
N ASN A 134 -6.59 3.02 7.44
CA ASN A 134 -5.26 2.48 7.27
C ASN A 134 -4.86 1.72 8.56
N PRO A 135 -4.59 0.41 8.49
CA PRO A 135 -4.22 -0.36 9.68
C PRO A 135 -2.80 -0.05 10.18
N CYS A 136 -1.93 0.49 9.33
CA CYS A 136 -0.51 0.67 9.61
C CYS A 136 -0.15 2.09 10.09
N GLU A 137 -0.99 3.07 9.81
CA GLU A 137 -0.77 4.48 10.15
C GLU A 137 -2.09 5.22 10.41
N PRO A 138 -2.10 6.31 11.20
CA PRO A 138 -3.29 7.13 11.35
C PRO A 138 -3.73 7.72 10.02
N GLY A 139 -4.97 7.45 9.61
CA GLY A 139 -5.56 8.01 8.40
C GLY A 139 -6.63 7.10 7.80
N SER A 140 -7.22 7.59 6.71
CA SER A 140 -8.19 6.86 5.92
C SER A 140 -7.67 6.70 4.49
N LEU A 141 -8.14 5.65 3.83
CA LEU A 141 -7.87 5.28 2.45
C LEU A 141 -9.19 5.27 1.71
N SER A 142 -9.19 5.78 0.48
CA SER A 142 -10.33 5.70 -0.44
C SER A 142 -9.89 4.93 -1.66
N PHE A 143 -10.70 3.98 -2.07
CA PHE A 143 -10.50 3.16 -3.26
C PHE A 143 -11.88 2.75 -3.76
N ASP A 144 -12.24 3.25 -4.93
CA ASP A 144 -13.62 3.16 -5.42
C ASP A 144 -13.84 1.81 -6.13
N ASP A 145 -12.87 1.35 -6.92
CA ASP A 145 -13.00 0.16 -7.79
C ASP A 145 -11.97 -0.95 -7.48
N GLU A 146 -11.40 -0.97 -6.27
CA GLU A 146 -10.41 -1.98 -5.87
C GLU A 146 -10.39 -2.22 -4.37
N VAL A 147 -9.79 -3.32 -3.92
CA VAL A 147 -9.47 -3.54 -2.51
C VAL A 147 -7.97 -3.53 -2.31
N ILE A 148 -7.53 -2.84 -1.26
CA ILE A 148 -6.13 -2.82 -0.83
C ILE A 148 -5.92 -3.78 0.34
N LEU A 149 -4.97 -4.69 0.18
CA LEU A 149 -4.45 -5.56 1.24
C LEU A 149 -3.03 -5.13 1.61
N PHE A 150 -2.74 -5.08 2.90
CA PHE A 150 -1.41 -4.77 3.42
C PHE A 150 -0.59 -6.06 3.54
N VAL A 151 0.58 -6.08 2.91
CA VAL A 151 1.51 -7.20 3.00
C VAL A 151 2.38 -7.00 4.25
N ILE A 152 2.12 -7.79 5.29
CA ILE A 152 2.75 -7.66 6.61
C ILE A 152 3.57 -8.90 6.96
N GLY A 153 4.62 -8.71 7.77
CA GLY A 153 5.48 -9.81 8.25
C GLY A 153 5.25 -10.14 9.72
N PRO A 154 4.20 -10.89 10.09
CA PRO A 154 3.94 -11.19 11.49
C PRO A 154 5.07 -12.03 12.11
N ALA A 155 5.30 -11.83 13.41
CA ALA A 155 6.51 -12.28 14.09
C ALA A 155 6.71 -13.81 14.22
N SER A 156 5.75 -14.68 13.87
CA SER A 156 6.00 -16.13 13.69
C SER A 156 4.82 -16.90 13.07
N ASP A 157 5.15 -18.07 12.50
CA ASP A 157 4.25 -19.14 12.03
C ASP A 157 3.28 -18.79 10.88
N VAL A 158 3.82 -18.17 9.83
CA VAL A 158 3.11 -17.98 8.55
C VAL A 158 3.98 -18.39 7.36
N PRO A 159 3.40 -19.01 6.33
CA PRO A 159 4.10 -19.31 5.10
C PRO A 159 4.79 -18.08 4.52
N ARG A 160 6.05 -18.24 4.07
CA ARG A 160 6.89 -17.17 3.50
C ARG A 160 7.08 -15.94 4.42
N GLY A 161 6.69 -16.03 5.70
CA GLY A 161 6.77 -14.90 6.62
C GLY A 161 5.79 -13.77 6.30
N ILE A 162 4.71 -14.01 5.56
CA ILE A 162 3.79 -12.98 5.05
C ILE A 162 2.32 -13.28 5.41
N LEU A 163 1.57 -12.23 5.74
CA LEU A 163 0.10 -12.21 5.73
C LEU A 163 -0.40 -11.05 4.88
N LEU A 164 -1.61 -11.20 4.34
CA LEU A 164 -2.34 -10.10 3.71
C LEU A 164 -3.39 -9.61 4.69
N LEU A 165 -3.29 -8.36 5.12
CA LEU A 165 -4.22 -7.71 6.06
C LEU A 165 -5.15 -6.78 5.29
N GLN A 166 -6.45 -7.02 5.36
CA GLN A 166 -7.44 -6.17 4.70
C GLN A 166 -7.65 -4.87 5.46
N ALA A 167 -7.75 -3.76 4.74
CA ALA A 167 -8.13 -2.48 5.32
C ALA A 167 -9.60 -2.50 5.78
N LYS A 168 -9.83 -2.19 7.06
CA LYS A 168 -11.14 -2.17 7.70
C LYS A 168 -11.97 -0.97 7.19
N VAL A 169 -13.26 -1.15 6.88
CA VAL A 169 -14.18 -0.01 6.68
C VAL A 169 -14.37 0.75 8.00
N GLY A 170 -14.47 2.08 7.95
CA GLY A 170 -14.87 2.88 9.10
C GLY A 170 -16.13 2.32 9.79
N GLY A 171 -16.05 2.05 11.09
CA GLY A 171 -17.18 1.53 11.88
C GLY A 171 -17.24 0.00 12.05
N SER A 172 -16.51 -0.80 11.27
CA SER A 172 -16.38 -2.25 11.54
C SER A 172 -15.52 -2.50 12.79
N GLU A 173 -15.62 -3.62 13.50
CA GLU A 173 -14.70 -3.97 14.60
C GLU A 173 -13.68 -5.04 14.22
N TRP A 174 -13.79 -5.57 13.00
CA TRP A 174 -13.08 -6.78 12.58
C TRP A 174 -11.89 -6.46 11.70
N ASN A 175 -10.82 -7.22 11.90
CA ASN A 175 -9.65 -7.25 11.00
C ASN A 175 -9.63 -8.61 10.32
N TYR A 176 -9.58 -8.59 8.99
CA TYR A 176 -9.55 -9.79 8.18
C TYR A 176 -8.17 -9.98 7.58
N THR A 177 -7.73 -11.23 7.58
CA THR A 177 -6.42 -11.60 7.05
C THR A 177 -6.56 -12.78 6.10
N PHE A 178 -5.72 -12.80 5.07
CA PHE A 178 -5.57 -13.93 4.19
C PHE A 178 -4.24 -14.61 4.47
N ARG A 179 -4.28 -15.94 4.59
CA ARG A 179 -3.09 -16.79 4.78
C ARG A 179 -2.85 -17.61 3.52
N LEU A 180 -1.60 -17.81 3.14
CA LEU A 180 -1.27 -18.67 2.00
C LEU A 180 -1.73 -20.12 2.27
N ASP A 181 -2.43 -20.71 1.31
CA ASP A 181 -2.81 -22.12 1.27
C ASP A 181 -1.59 -22.96 0.89
N GLN A 182 -1.19 -23.90 1.75
CA GLN A 182 -0.04 -24.79 1.55
C GLN A 182 -0.45 -26.26 1.61
#